data_AF-A0A653QB29-F1
#
_entry.id   AF-A0A653QB29-F1
#
_cell.length_a   1.000
_cell.length_b   1.000
_cell.length_c   1.000
_cell.angle_alpha   90.00
_cell.angle_beta   90.00
_cell.angle_gamma   90.00
#
_symmetry.space_group_name_H-M   'P 1'
#
loop_
_entity.id
_entity.type
_entity.pdbx_description
1 polymer ?
#
loop_
_entity_poly.entity_id
_entity_poly.type
_entity_poly.pdbx_seq_one_letter_code
_entity_poly.pdbx_strand_id
1 'polypeptide(L)'
;MADKEQLAAVRVAVDEVDDQIVTLIARRERLIRIAGTLKGDDAEVRAPGRVERIIEHVRSAAEEKGIDPDIVESTYRAMISGFIELELRVHKENS
;
A
#
# COMPACT_ATOMS: atom_id res chain seq x y z
N MET A 1 -0.36 6.17 -37.67
CA MET A 1 0.72 5.29 -37.17
C MET A 1 1.32 5.85 -35.89
N ALA A 2 1.56 7.17 -35.79
CA ALA A 2 2.01 7.85 -34.57
C ALA A 2 1.23 7.49 -33.28
N ASP A 3 -0.11 7.44 -33.34
CA ASP A 3 -0.92 7.17 -32.14
C ASP A 3 -0.73 5.77 -31.52
N LYS A 4 -0.41 4.76 -32.34
CA LYS A 4 -0.21 3.38 -31.84
C LYS A 4 1.15 3.22 -31.17
N GLU A 5 2.19 3.83 -31.75
CA GLU A 5 3.54 3.81 -31.19
C GLU A 5 3.61 4.65 -29.92
N GLN A 6 2.95 5.81 -29.90
CA GLN A 6 2.82 6.63 -28.68
C GLN A 6 2.05 5.90 -27.59
N LEU A 7 0.93 5.23 -27.91
CA LEU A 7 0.20 4.42 -26.94
C LEU A 7 1.05 3.26 -26.39
N ALA A 8 1.85 2.61 -27.24
CA ALA A 8 2.75 1.55 -26.80
C ALA A 8 3.83 2.09 -25.85
N ALA A 9 4.43 3.25 -26.15
CA ALA A 9 5.41 3.88 -25.28
C ALA A 9 4.82 4.29 -23.93
N VAL A 10 3.59 4.82 -23.91
CA VAL A 10 2.88 5.14 -22.66
C VAL A 10 2.66 3.89 -21.82
N ARG A 11 2.30 2.75 -22.42
CA ARG A 11 2.12 1.48 -21.69
C ARG A 11 3.42 0.99 -21.05
N VAL A 12 4.53 1.05 -21.77
CA VAL A 12 5.85 0.71 -21.21
C VAL A 12 6.18 1.60 -20.02
N ALA A 13 5.93 2.91 -20.11
CA ALA A 13 6.14 3.82 -19.00
C ALA A 13 5.22 3.53 -17.80
N VAL A 14 4.01 3.05 -18.03
CA VAL A 14 3.11 2.59 -16.94
C VAL A 14 3.64 1.32 -16.30
N ASP A 15 4.08 0.34 -17.09
CA ASP A 15 4.66 -0.90 -16.58
C ASP A 15 5.88 -0.61 -15.67
N GLU A 16 6.74 0.34 -16.06
CA GLU A 16 7.88 0.79 -15.23
C GLU A 16 7.45 1.45 -13.90
N VAL A 17 6.32 2.16 -13.89
CA VAL A 17 5.75 2.74 -12.66
C VAL A 17 5.16 1.65 -11.79
N ASP A 18 4.49 0.67 -12.38
CA ASP A 18 3.89 -0.45 -11.64
C ASP A 18 4.96 -1.29 -10.92
N ASP A 19 6.10 -1.54 -11.57
CA ASP A 19 7.26 -2.19 -10.94
C ASP A 19 7.80 -1.41 -9.72
N GLN A 20 7.81 -0.08 -9.81
CA GLN A 20 8.19 0.78 -8.69
C GLN A 20 7.16 0.73 -7.56
N ILE A 21 5.87 0.71 -7.88
CA ILE A 21 4.79 0.56 -6.89
C ILE A 21 4.95 -0.77 -6.15
N VAL A 22 5.15 -1.88 -6.86
CA VAL A 22 5.37 -3.20 -6.25
C VAL A 22 6.60 -3.20 -5.33
N THR A 23 7.69 -2.56 -5.77
CA THR A 23 8.91 -2.42 -4.96
C THR A 23 8.64 -1.65 -3.65
N LEU A 24 7.86 -0.57 -3.72
CA LEU A 24 7.48 0.23 -2.55
C LEU A 24 6.53 -0.53 -1.61
N ILE A 25 5.57 -1.28 -2.15
CA ILE A 25 4.67 -2.15 -1.38
C ILE A 25 5.49 -3.18 -0.60
N ALA A 26 6.43 -3.87 -1.26
CA ALA A 26 7.30 -4.86 -0.61
C ALA A 26 8.16 -4.24 0.50
N ARG A 27 8.66 -3.01 0.30
CA ARG A 27 9.38 -2.27 1.35
C ARG A 27 8.47 -1.92 2.53
N ARG A 28 7.24 -1.46 2.25
CA ARG A 28 6.25 -1.13 3.29
C ARG A 28 5.89 -2.35 4.13
N GLU A 29 5.66 -3.50 3.49
CA GLU A 29 5.37 -4.76 4.18
C GLU A 29 6.50 -5.14 5.15
N ARG A 30 7.76 -5.11 4.70
CA ARG A 30 8.92 -5.41 5.54
C ARG A 30 8.99 -4.51 6.79
N LEU A 31 8.75 -3.22 6.63
CA LEU A 31 8.74 -2.27 7.74
C LEU A 31 7.62 -2.56 8.75
N ILE A 32 6.43 -2.93 8.26
CA ILE A 32 5.31 -3.32 9.12
C ILE A 32 5.65 -4.58 9.91
N ARG A 33 6.22 -5.60 9.26
CA ARG A 33 6.65 -6.84 9.93
C ARG A 33 7.67 -6.55 11.03
N ILE A 34 8.69 -5.74 10.75
CA ILE A 34 9.68 -5.31 11.75
C ILE A 34 8.97 -4.58 12.92
N ALA A 35 8.08 -3.64 12.62
CA ALA A 35 7.34 -2.93 13.66
C ALA A 35 6.48 -3.88 14.51
N GLY A 36 5.89 -4.91 13.93
CA GLY A 36 5.18 -5.98 14.64
C GLY A 36 6.09 -6.74 15.61
N THR A 37 7.29 -7.14 15.18
CA THR A 37 8.25 -7.85 16.06
C THR A 37 8.70 -7.05 17.28
N LEU A 38 8.65 -5.71 17.20
CA LEU A 38 9.05 -4.81 18.28
C LEU A 38 7.93 -4.54 19.30
N LYS A 39 6.65 -4.77 18.93
CA LYS A 39 5.50 -4.33 19.72
C LYS A 39 4.96 -5.35 20.72
N GLY A 40 5.41 -6.60 20.69
CA GLY A 40 5.20 -7.60 21.74
C GLY A 40 3.75 -8.00 22.05
N ASP A 41 2.74 -7.32 21.51
CA ASP A 41 1.33 -7.59 21.75
C ASP A 41 0.49 -7.30 20.48
N ASP A 42 -0.24 -8.30 20.02
CA ASP A 42 -1.05 -8.31 18.79
C ASP A 42 -2.17 -7.23 18.81
N ALA A 43 -2.52 -6.74 19.99
CA ALA A 43 -3.58 -5.76 20.20
C ALA A 43 -3.24 -4.37 19.64
N GLU A 44 -1.97 -3.96 19.61
CA GLU A 44 -1.56 -2.66 19.07
C GLU A 44 -1.49 -2.63 17.53
N VAL A 45 -1.28 -3.78 16.89
CA VAL A 45 -1.20 -3.89 15.42
C VAL A 45 -2.57 -3.61 14.79
N ARG A 46 -3.66 -3.90 15.52
CA ARG A 46 -5.05 -3.69 15.10
C ARG A 46 -5.70 -2.43 15.70
N ALA A 47 -4.92 -1.47 16.20
CA ALA A 47 -5.49 -0.25 16.74
C ALA A 47 -6.26 0.52 15.65
N PRO A 48 -7.60 0.65 15.72
CA PRO A 48 -8.41 1.31 14.69
C PRO A 48 -7.93 2.74 14.39
N GLY A 49 -7.40 3.44 15.40
CA GLY A 49 -6.84 4.78 15.26
C GLY A 49 -5.51 4.86 14.50
N ARG A 50 -4.85 3.75 14.16
CA ARG A 50 -3.66 3.79 13.29
C ARG A 50 -4.03 3.82 11.81
N VAL A 51 -5.07 3.09 11.42
CA VAL A 51 -5.53 3.06 10.02
C VAL A 51 -6.01 4.44 9.60
N GLU A 52 -6.90 5.06 10.38
CA GLU A 52 -7.42 6.39 10.03
C GLU A 52 -6.33 7.46 9.98
N ARG A 53 -5.34 7.44 10.89
CA ARG A 53 -4.17 8.35 10.79
C ARG A 53 -3.32 8.13 9.54
N ILE A 54 -3.20 6.89 9.05
CA ILE A 54 -2.51 6.62 7.79
C ILE A 54 -3.35 7.18 6.63
N ILE A 55 -4.66 7.00 6.66
CA ILE A 55 -5.58 7.50 5.63
C ILE A 55 -5.54 9.03 5.56
N GLU A 56 -5.67 9.73 6.69
CA GLU A 56 -5.54 11.19 6.76
C GLU A 56 -4.22 11.65 6.14
N HIS A 57 -3.10 11.02 6.52
CA HIS A 57 -1.79 11.37 5.99
C HIS A 57 -1.69 11.21 4.46
N VAL A 58 -2.18 10.10 3.91
CA VAL A 58 -2.05 9.82 2.47
C VAL A 58 -3.04 10.65 1.64
N ARG A 59 -4.21 10.99 2.20
CA ARG A 59 -5.13 11.94 1.58
C ARG A 59 -4.50 13.31 1.46
N SER A 60 -3.93 13.87 2.54
CA SER A 60 -3.21 15.15 2.47
C SER A 60 -2.04 15.11 1.49
N ALA A 61 -1.27 14.01 1.46
CA ALA A 61 -0.19 13.85 0.50
C ALA A 61 -0.68 13.73 -0.95
N ALA A 62 -1.90 13.22 -1.19
CA ALA A 62 -2.52 13.18 -2.51
C ALA A 62 -2.92 14.59 -2.97
N GLU A 63 -3.56 15.37 -2.08
CA GLU A 63 -3.95 16.76 -2.33
C GLU A 63 -2.73 17.62 -2.69
N GLU A 64 -1.63 17.52 -1.93
CA GLU A 64 -0.37 18.22 -2.18
C GLU A 64 0.24 17.90 -3.56
N LYS A 65 -0.05 16.71 -4.10
CA LYS A 65 0.45 16.24 -5.39
C LYS A 65 -0.55 16.42 -6.53
N GLY A 66 -1.73 16.99 -6.26
CA GLY A 66 -2.80 17.14 -7.25
C GLY A 66 -3.41 15.81 -7.73
N ILE A 67 -3.33 14.77 -6.90
CA ILE A 67 -3.94 13.46 -7.14
C ILE A 67 -5.29 13.41 -6.42
N ASP A 68 -6.28 12.75 -7.02
CA ASP A 68 -7.56 12.49 -6.36
C ASP A 68 -7.36 11.72 -5.03
N PRO A 69 -7.71 12.33 -3.88
CA PRO A 69 -7.51 11.70 -2.57
C PRO A 69 -8.30 10.41 -2.38
N ASP A 70 -9.44 10.25 -3.06
CA ASP A 70 -10.30 9.09 -2.91
C ASP A 70 -9.70 7.85 -3.61
N ILE A 71 -8.97 8.05 -4.72
CA ILE A 71 -8.18 6.99 -5.36
C ILE A 71 -7.04 6.53 -4.45
N VAL A 72 -6.35 7.47 -3.79
CA VAL A 72 -5.25 7.14 -2.89
C VAL A 72 -5.78 6.43 -1.63
N GLU A 73 -6.86 6.92 -1.04
CA GLU A 73 -7.48 6.28 0.12
C GLU A 73 -7.92 4.84 -0.18
N SER A 74 -8.67 4.62 -1.26
CA SER A 74 -9.15 3.29 -1.63
C SER A 74 -8.00 2.29 -1.83
N THR A 75 -6.93 2.73 -2.49
CA THR A 75 -5.71 1.94 -2.66
C THR A 75 -5.07 1.56 -1.31
N TYR A 76 -4.95 2.53 -0.39
CA TYR A 76 -4.36 2.28 0.92
C TYR A 76 -5.23 1.39 1.81
N ARG A 77 -6.56 1.55 1.80
CA ARG A 77 -7.49 0.69 2.55
C ARG A 77 -7.42 -0.75 2.05
N ALA A 78 -7.39 -0.96 0.73
CA ALA A 78 -7.23 -2.30 0.15
C ALA A 78 -5.89 -2.94 0.54
N MET A 79 -4.78 -2.20 0.41
CA MET A 79 -3.45 -2.68 0.79
C MET A 79 -3.36 -3.04 2.27
N ILE A 80 -3.89 -2.20 3.17
CA ILE A 80 -3.90 -2.46 4.62
C ILE A 80 -4.70 -3.73 4.93
N SER A 81 -5.89 -3.86 4.35
CA SER A 81 -6.74 -5.04 4.54
C SER A 81 -6.03 -6.31 4.07
N GLY A 82 -5.40 -6.29 2.90
CA GLY A 82 -4.64 -7.42 2.36
C GLY A 82 -3.48 -7.85 3.26
N PHE A 83 -2.77 -6.91 3.88
CA PHE A 83 -1.69 -7.24 4.83
C PHE A 83 -2.22 -7.87 6.13
N ILE A 84 -3.34 -7.39 6.66
CA ILE A 84 -3.98 -7.98 7.85
C ILE A 84 -4.43 -9.43 7.55
N GLU A 85 -5.01 -9.67 6.38
CA GLU A 85 -5.43 -11.01 5.95
C GLU A 85 -4.25 -11.96 5.76
N LEU A 86 -3.15 -11.48 5.17
CA LEU A 86 -1.92 -12.26 5.02
C LEU A 86 -1.36 -12.65 6.39
N GLU A 87 -1.30 -11.71 7.32
CA GLU A 87 -0.83 -11.96 8.69
C GLU A 87 -1.69 -13.01 9.40
N LEU A 88 -3.02 -12.88 9.33
CA LEU A 88 -3.95 -13.87 9.89
C LEU A 88 -3.76 -15.28 9.31
N ARG A 89 -3.45 -15.38 8.01
CA ARG A 89 -3.20 -16.67 7.34
C ARG A 89 -1.92 -17.32 7.83
N VAL A 90 -0.83 -16.55 7.89
CA VAL A 90 0.48 -17.03 8.35
C VAL A 90 0.45 -17.47 9.81
N HIS A 91 -0.29 -16.77 10.69
CA HIS A 91 -0.44 -17.19 12.08
C HIS A 91 -1.19 -18.53 12.21
N LYS A 92 -2.26 -18.74 11.42
CA LYS A 92 -3.02 -20.00 11.40
C LYS A 92 -2.21 -21.21 10.91
N GLU A 93 -1.29 -21.01 9.98
CA GLU A 93 -0.44 -22.10 9.44
C GLU A 93 0.68 -22.51 10.39
N ASN A 94 1.08 -21.62 11.31
CA ASN A 94 2.14 -21.84 12.31
C ASN A 94 1.61 -22.21 13.71
N SER A 95 0.29 -22.30 13.89
CA SER A 95 -0.39 -22.70 15.14
C SER A 95 -0.89 -24.13 15.07
#